data_AF-A0A7C3PZC1-F1
#
_entry.id   AF-A0A7C3PZC1-F1
#
_cell.length_a   1.000
_cell.length_b   1.000
_cell.length_c   1.000
_cell.angle_alpha   90.00
_cell.angle_beta   90.00
_cell.angle_gamma   90.00
#
_symmetry.space_group_name_H-M   'P 1'
#
loop_
_entity.id
_entity.type
_entity.pdbx_description
1 polymer ?
#
loop_
_entity_poly.entity_id
_entity_poly.type
_entity_poly.pdbx_seq_one_letter_code
_entity_poly.pdbx_strand_id
1 'polypeptide(L)'
;MIDAGRMRRETEAAREQAEALLRSLYEAKAKSEKHLAEMGQDDAFKRVTGRSSYDNAIQSAQRMIDTLSRAAHELERESSELSLHIMRPAYSHAH
;
A
#
# COMPACT_ATOMS: atom_id res chain seq x y z
N MET A 1 15.37 6.61 21.07
CA MET A 1 14.15 6.85 20.28
C MET A 1 14.44 6.38 18.87
N ILE A 2 13.84 5.28 18.43
CA ILE A 2 13.83 4.97 16.99
C ILE A 2 13.01 6.09 16.34
N ASP A 3 13.62 6.75 15.36
CA ASP A 3 13.19 8.01 14.79
C ASP A 3 11.85 7.83 14.05
N ALA A 4 10.74 8.24 14.66
CA ALA A 4 9.41 8.12 14.06
C ALA A 4 9.33 8.79 12.67
N GLY A 5 10.15 9.83 12.44
CA GLY A 5 10.29 10.45 11.12
C GLY A 5 10.94 9.54 10.08
N ARG A 6 11.84 8.63 10.49
CA ARG A 6 12.45 7.62 9.61
C ARG A 6 11.44 6.53 9.26
N MET A 7 10.71 5.99 10.24
CA MET A 7 9.71 4.95 10.01
C MET A 7 8.57 5.45 9.10
N ARG A 8 8.14 6.71 9.23
CA ARG A 8 7.13 7.31 8.34
C ARG A 8 7.62 7.35 6.90
N ARG A 9 8.84 7.86 6.65
CA ARG A 9 9.42 7.92 5.30
C ARG A 9 9.60 6.53 4.69
N GLU A 10 10.00 5.54 5.47
CA GLU A 10 10.13 4.15 5.00
C GLU A 10 8.77 3.56 4.62
N THR A 11 7.74 3.80 5.43
CA THR A 11 6.37 3.34 5.15
C THR A 11 5.80 3.99 3.89
N GLU A 12 6.06 5.29 3.72
CA GLU A 12 5.59 6.05 2.55
C GLU A 12 6.32 5.63 1.27
N ALA A 13 7.65 5.46 1.33
CA ALA A 13 8.42 4.93 0.21
C ALA A 13 7.99 3.50 -0.17
N ALA A 14 7.69 2.64 0.82
CA ALA A 14 7.16 1.31 0.57
C ALA A 14 5.77 1.37 -0.09
N ARG A 15 4.92 2.34 0.29
CA ARG A 15 3.61 2.57 -0.33
C ARG A 15 3.77 2.96 -1.80
N GLU A 16 4.63 3.92 -2.10
CA GLU A 16 4.92 4.35 -3.47
C GLU A 16 5.43 3.19 -4.35
N GLN A 17 6.33 2.35 -3.81
CA GLN A 17 6.81 1.17 -4.51
C GLN A 17 5.69 0.15 -4.76
N ALA A 18 4.81 -0.07 -3.78
CA ALA A 18 3.66 -0.96 -3.94
C ALA A 18 2.66 -0.44 -4.99
N GLU A 19 2.41 0.88 -5.02
CA GLU A 19 1.58 1.53 -6.03
C GLU A 19 2.21 1.43 -7.44
N ALA A 20 3.53 1.63 -7.56
CA ALA A 20 4.25 1.46 -8.81
C ALA A 20 4.18 0.02 -9.32
N LEU A 21 4.39 -0.96 -8.43
CA LEU A 21 4.23 -2.39 -8.75
C LEU A 21 2.82 -2.70 -9.22
N LEU A 22 1.79 -2.17 -8.55
CA LEU A 22 0.40 -2.37 -8.94
C LEU A 22 0.13 -1.88 -10.38
N ARG A 23 0.65 -0.69 -10.74
CA ARG A 23 0.53 -0.16 -12.11
C ARG A 23 1.22 -1.07 -13.12
N SER A 24 2.44 -1.51 -12.84
CA SER A 24 3.17 -2.43 -13.72
C SER A 24 2.45 -3.78 -13.88
N LEU A 25 1.80 -4.29 -12.84
CA LEU A 25 1.00 -5.52 -12.92
C LEU A 25 -0.21 -5.36 -13.83
N TYR A 26 -0.90 -4.21 -13.80
CA TYR A 26 -2.00 -3.93 -14.73
C TYR A 26 -1.53 -3.84 -16.18
N GLU A 27 -0.41 -3.17 -16.43
CA GLU A 27 0.17 -3.10 -17.78
C GLU A 27 0.61 -4.47 -18.29
N ALA A 28 1.27 -5.25 -17.45
CA ALA A 28 1.71 -6.61 -17.79
C ALA A 28 0.51 -7.51 -18.09
N LYS A 29 -0.55 -7.43 -17.27
CA LYS A 29 -1.81 -8.13 -17.52
C LYS A 29 -2.39 -7.77 -18.89
N ALA A 30 -2.52 -6.48 -19.20
CA ALA A 30 -3.09 -6.02 -20.47
C ALA A 30 -2.26 -6.49 -21.67
N LYS A 31 -0.93 -6.44 -21.58
CA LYS A 31 -0.02 -6.95 -22.62
C LYS A 31 -0.16 -8.46 -22.80
N SER A 32 -0.25 -9.21 -21.69
CA SER A 32 -0.41 -10.66 -21.72
C SER A 32 -1.75 -11.09 -22.30
N GLU A 33 -2.85 -10.45 -21.88
CA GLU A 33 -4.19 -10.73 -22.41
C GLU A 33 -4.28 -10.41 -23.90
N LYS A 34 -3.65 -9.31 -24.35
CA LYS A 34 -3.54 -8.98 -25.77
C LYS A 34 -2.76 -10.05 -26.55
N HIS A 35 -1.60 -10.47 -26.05
CA HIS A 35 -0.77 -11.47 -26.71
C HIS A 35 -1.47 -12.84 -26.83
N LEU A 36 -2.14 -13.25 -25.75
CA LEU A 36 -2.94 -14.47 -25.72
C LEU A 36 -4.10 -14.43 -26.73
N ALA A 37 -4.79 -13.28 -26.82
CA ALA A 37 -5.83 -13.07 -27.82
C ALA A 37 -5.30 -13.13 -29.25
N GLU A 38 -4.13 -12.53 -29.53
CA GLU A 38 -3.46 -12.58 -30.84
C GLU A 38 -3.05 -14.01 -31.22
N MET A 39 -2.68 -14.84 -30.25
CA MET A 39 -2.34 -16.25 -30.45
C MET A 39 -3.56 -17.17 -30.49
N GLY A 40 -4.78 -16.66 -30.26
CA GLY A 40 -5.98 -17.47 -30.12
C GLY A 40 -5.92 -18.46 -28.95
N GLN A 41 -5.12 -18.15 -27.93
CA GLN A 41 -4.92 -19.00 -26.76
C GLN A 41 -5.61 -18.38 -25.54
N ASP A 42 -6.37 -19.19 -24.82
CA ASP A 42 -6.89 -18.79 -23.51
C ASP A 42 -5.88 -19.10 -22.42
N ASP A 43 -5.78 -18.21 -21.42
CA ASP A 43 -5.03 -18.44 -20.20
C ASP A 43 -5.54 -19.71 -19.49
N ALA A 44 -4.73 -20.78 -19.54
CA ALA A 44 -5.06 -22.09 -18.97
C ALA A 44 -5.28 -22.00 -17.45
N PHE A 45 -4.56 -21.12 -16.76
CA PHE A 45 -4.72 -20.91 -15.33
C PHE A 45 -6.05 -20.22 -15.01
N LYS A 46 -6.40 -19.18 -15.79
CA LYS A 46 -7.71 -18.50 -15.69
C LYS A 46 -8.86 -19.44 -16.02
N ARG A 47 -8.70 -20.37 -16.96
CA ARG A 47 -9.73 -21.35 -17.34
C ARG A 47 -10.10 -22.29 -16.19
N VAL A 48 -9.11 -22.70 -15.39
CA VAL A 48 -9.32 -23.65 -14.28
C VAL A 48 -9.75 -22.94 -12.99
N THR A 49 -9.17 -21.77 -12.71
CA THR A 49 -9.36 -21.08 -11.43
C THR A 49 -10.33 -19.90 -11.48
N GLY A 50 -10.74 -19.48 -12.69
CA GLY A 50 -11.54 -18.28 -12.92
C GLY A 50 -10.75 -16.96 -12.79
N ARG A 51 -9.46 -17.01 -12.48
CA ARG A 51 -8.59 -15.82 -12.28
C ARG A 51 -7.23 -16.04 -12.92
N SER A 52 -6.66 -15.00 -13.54
CA SER A 52 -5.27 -15.07 -14.01
C SER A 52 -4.28 -14.97 -12.84
N SER A 53 -3.04 -15.39 -13.06
CA SER A 53 -1.95 -15.15 -12.11
C SER A 53 -1.76 -13.66 -11.81
N TYR A 54 -1.99 -12.80 -12.81
CA TYR A 54 -1.96 -11.34 -12.63
C TYR A 54 -3.08 -10.84 -11.72
N ASP A 55 -4.28 -11.42 -11.77
CA ASP A 55 -5.38 -11.03 -10.87
C ASP A 55 -5.02 -11.32 -9.41
N ASN A 56 -4.37 -12.45 -9.14
CA ASN A 56 -3.89 -12.78 -7.80
C ASN A 56 -2.78 -11.83 -7.34
N ALA A 57 -1.83 -11.50 -8.22
CA ALA A 57 -0.75 -10.56 -7.91
C ALA A 57 -1.28 -9.14 -7.65
N ILE A 58 -2.24 -8.66 -8.46
CA ILE A 58 -2.92 -7.37 -8.30
C ILE A 58 -3.62 -7.32 -6.94
N GLN A 59 -4.40 -8.36 -6.60
CA GLN A 59 -5.09 -8.43 -5.31
C GLN A 59 -4.11 -8.41 -4.12
N SER A 60 -2.97 -9.09 -4.26
CA SER A 60 -1.92 -9.06 -3.23
C SER A 60 -1.33 -7.65 -3.07
N ALA A 61 -0.99 -6.99 -4.18
CA ALA A 61 -0.46 -5.62 -4.17
C ALA A 61 -1.45 -4.62 -3.55
N GLN A 62 -2.75 -4.75 -3.85
CA GLN A 62 -3.80 -3.93 -3.22
C GLN A 62 -3.84 -4.11 -1.70
N ARG A 63 -3.78 -5.36 -1.20
CA ARG A 63 -3.74 -5.61 0.25
C ARG A 63 -2.49 -5.03 0.92
N MET A 64 -1.34 -5.07 0.24
CA MET A 64 -0.12 -4.43 0.74
C MET A 64 -0.29 -2.92 0.86
N ILE A 65 -0.84 -2.26 -0.17
CA ILE A 65 -1.11 -0.81 -0.15
C ILE A 65 -2.06 -0.45 0.99
N ASP A 66 -3.14 -1.23 1.19
CA ASP A 66 -4.10 -0.99 2.28
C ASP A 66 -3.44 -1.09 3.65
N THR A 67 -2.56 -2.07 3.83
CA THR A 67 -1.83 -2.29 5.09
C THR A 67 -0.85 -1.14 5.36
N LEU A 68 -0.08 -0.75 4.35
CA LEU A 68 0.87 0.37 4.45
C LEU A 68 0.16 1.70 4.69
N SER A 69 -0.99 1.92 4.06
CA SER A 69 -1.79 3.13 4.27
C SER A 69 -2.32 3.23 5.70
N ARG A 70 -2.79 2.11 6.27
CA ARG A 70 -3.21 2.06 7.68
C ARG A 70 -2.05 2.34 8.63
N ALA A 71 -0.90 1.73 8.40
CA ALA A 71 0.30 1.95 9.21
C ALA A 71 0.77 3.41 9.16
N ALA A 72 0.74 4.04 7.97
CA ALA A 72 1.08 5.45 7.81
C ALA A 72 0.14 6.36 8.63
N HIS A 73 -1.17 6.12 8.56
CA HIS A 73 -2.16 6.89 9.34
C HIS A 73 -2.02 6.70 10.85
N GLU A 74 -1.67 5.50 11.31
CA GLU A 74 -1.44 5.25 12.73
C GLU A 74 -0.22 6.03 13.24
N LEU A 75 0.88 6.02 12.49
CA LEU A 75 2.08 6.81 12.79
C LEU A 75 1.80 8.32 12.79
N GLU A 76 0.95 8.81 11.88
CA GLU A 76 0.52 10.23 11.85
C GLU A 76 -0.29 10.60 13.09
N ARG A 77 -1.18 9.70 13.52
CA ARG A 77 -2.02 9.91 14.71
C ARG A 77 -1.18 9.94 15.98
N GLU A 78 -0.27 8.98 16.16
CA GLU A 78 0.65 8.94 17.31
C GLU A 78 1.54 10.19 17.39
N SER A 79 2.08 10.64 16.25
CA SER A 79 2.88 11.87 16.18
C SER A 79 2.06 13.10 16.55
N SER A 80 0.81 13.17 16.08
CA SER A 80 -0.11 14.28 16.38
C SER A 80 -0.50 14.30 17.86
N GLU A 81 -0.79 13.13 18.45
CA GLU A 81 -1.10 12.98 19.87
C GLU A 81 0.10 13.36 20.76
N LEU A 82 1.32 12.95 20.40
CA LEU A 82 2.55 13.34 21.09
C LEU A 82 2.76 14.85 21.05
N SER A 83 2.55 15.45 19.87
CA SER A 83 2.66 16.90 19.66
C SER A 83 1.64 17.67 20.52
N LEU A 84 0.38 17.22 20.56
CA LEU A 84 -0.67 17.83 21.38
C LEU A 84 -0.38 17.72 22.89
N HIS A 85 0.22 16.60 23.32
CA HIS A 85 0.60 16.40 24.72
C HIS A 85 1.75 17.31 25.14
N ILE A 86 2.75 17.51 24.27
CA ILE A 86 3.87 18.42 24.51
C ILE A 86 3.43 19.89 24.47
N MET A 87 2.41 20.22 23.67
CA MET A 87 1.89 21.60 23.53
C MET A 87 0.85 22.01 24.58
N ARG A 88 0.39 21.13 25.47
CA ARG A 88 -0.55 21.49 26.54
C ARG A 88 0.23 22.08 27.71
N PRO A 89 0.27 23.42 27.91
CA PRO A 89 0.95 23.97 29.07
C PRO A 89 0.16 23.55 30.30
N ALA A 90 0.85 23.31 31.40
CA ALA A 90 0.26 23.13 32.71
C ALA A 90 -0.52 24.38 33.14
N TYR A 91 -1.73 24.57 32.62
CA TYR A 91 -2.71 25.49 33.20
C TYR A 91 -3.41 24.76 34.34
N SER A 92 -2.76 24.70 35.49
CA SER A 92 -3.46 24.44 36.74
C SER A 92 -2.63 24.90 37.95
N HIS A 93 -3.28 25.72 38.78
CA HIS A 93 -2.92 26.17 40.14
C HIS A 93 -2.17 27.51 40.27
N ALA A 94 -2.96 28.59 40.25
CA ALA A 94 -2.78 29.71 41.17
C ALA A 94 -4.14 30.40 41.42
N HIS A 95 -4.92 29.88 42.36
CA HIS A 95 -5.97 30.60 43.06
C HIS A 95 -5.88 30.26 44.54
#